data_AF-A0A1F3CXY9-F1
#
_entry.id   AF-A0A1F3CXY9-F1
#
_cell.length_a   1.000
_cell.length_b   1.000
_cell.length_c   1.000
_cell.angle_alpha   90.00
_cell.angle_beta   90.00
_cell.angle_gamma   90.00
#
_symmetry.space_group_name_H-M   'P 1'
#
loop_
_entity.id
_entity.type
_entity.pdbx_description
1 polymer ?
#
loop_
_entity_poly.entity_id
_entity_poly.type
_entity_poly.pdbx_seq_one_letter_code
_entity_poly.pdbx_strand_id
1 'polypeptide(L)'
;MRGANIHLKNSLDKISEKTNPDYRNSIKESISAVECVAKKISDNKNDSLGGALDKIKGKTKIHPALERGFKQIYGYTSDSDGIRHALEAETNCDFEDAKFMLVSCSAFINYLVSKANKANIILDK
;
A
#
# COMPACT_ATOMS: atom_id res chain seq x y z
N MET A 1 -13.27 0.55 6.60
CA MET A 1 -12.28 0.22 5.54
C MET A 1 -12.43 1.10 4.29
N ARG A 2 -13.40 2.04 4.27
CA ARG A 2 -13.72 2.92 3.15
C ARG A 2 -12.53 3.56 2.42
N GLY A 3 -11.55 4.12 3.14
CA GLY A 3 -10.38 4.77 2.52
C GLY A 3 -9.55 3.82 1.64
N ALA A 4 -9.28 2.62 2.13
CA ALA A 4 -8.56 1.60 1.35
C ALA A 4 -9.32 1.17 0.10
N ASN A 5 -10.66 1.02 0.20
CA ASN A 5 -11.49 0.67 -0.95
C ASN A 5 -11.52 1.76 -2.02
N ILE A 6 -11.54 3.04 -1.61
CA ILE A 6 -11.48 4.17 -2.54
C ILE A 6 -10.15 4.14 -3.30
N HIS A 7 -9.03 3.99 -2.59
CA HIS A 7 -7.71 3.91 -3.22
C HIS A 7 -7.55 2.70 -4.15
N LEU A 8 -8.03 1.51 -3.76
CA LEU A 8 -8.01 0.33 -4.64
C LEU A 8 -8.84 0.55 -5.90
N LYS A 9 -10.03 1.17 -5.77
CA LYS A 9 -10.86 1.50 -6.92
C LYS A 9 -10.17 2.51 -7.84
N ASN A 10 -9.63 3.60 -7.29
CA ASN A 10 -8.89 4.58 -8.09
C ASN A 10 -7.68 3.96 -8.80
N SER A 11 -6.96 3.05 -8.12
CA SER A 11 -5.85 2.32 -8.73
C SER A 11 -6.32 1.45 -9.91
N LEU A 12 -7.43 0.74 -9.75
CA LEU A 12 -8.04 -0.05 -10.81
C LEU A 12 -8.49 0.82 -11.99
N ASP A 13 -9.19 1.92 -11.72
CA ASP A 13 -9.66 2.84 -12.75
C ASP A 13 -8.47 3.36 -13.59
N LYS A 14 -7.37 3.73 -12.94
CA LYS A 14 -6.15 4.25 -13.59
C LYS A 14 -5.40 3.23 -14.44
N ILE A 15 -5.28 1.98 -14.00
CA ILE A 15 -4.58 0.93 -14.77
C ILE A 15 -5.47 0.37 -15.90
N SER A 16 -6.79 0.44 -15.75
CA SER A 16 -7.75 -0.10 -16.71
C SER A 16 -8.11 0.87 -17.85
N GLU A 17 -7.65 2.11 -17.78
CA GLU A 17 -7.91 3.11 -18.81
C GLU A 17 -7.21 2.73 -20.12
N LYS A 18 -7.98 2.65 -21.21
CA LYS A 18 -7.52 2.03 -22.46
C LYS A 18 -6.68 2.97 -23.33
N THR A 19 -6.93 4.26 -23.20
CA THR A 19 -6.38 5.28 -24.10
C THR A 19 -5.11 5.91 -23.56
N ASN A 20 -5.12 6.27 -22.27
CA ASN A 20 -3.98 6.88 -21.59
C ASN A 20 -3.94 6.39 -20.14
N PRO A 21 -3.47 5.15 -19.90
CA PRO A 21 -3.39 4.59 -18.58
C PRO A 21 -2.40 5.35 -17.69
N ASP A 22 -2.74 5.46 -16.41
CA ASP A 22 -1.95 6.20 -15.43
C ASP A 22 -1.32 5.23 -14.42
N TYR A 23 -0.33 4.46 -14.90
CA TYR A 23 0.36 3.40 -14.15
C TYR A 23 1.01 3.94 -12.89
N ARG A 24 1.68 5.09 -12.99
CA ARG A 24 2.29 5.78 -11.87
C ARG A 24 1.29 6.03 -10.75
N ASN A 25 0.17 6.68 -11.03
CA ASN A 25 -0.80 6.95 -9.98
C ASN A 25 -1.57 5.69 -9.58
N SER A 26 -1.68 4.66 -10.43
CA SER A 26 -2.20 3.36 -10.00
C SER A 26 -1.34 2.73 -8.89
N ILE A 27 -0.01 2.78 -9.02
CA ILE A 27 0.93 2.36 -7.98
C ILE A 27 0.78 3.22 -6.72
N LYS A 28 0.68 4.55 -6.87
CA LYS A 28 0.52 5.48 -5.72
C LYS A 28 -0.74 5.20 -4.93
N GLU A 29 -1.85 4.96 -5.62
CA GLU A 29 -3.14 4.62 -5.00
C GLU A 29 -3.08 3.21 -4.36
N SER A 30 -2.44 2.23 -4.99
CA SER A 30 -2.26 0.88 -4.44
C SER A 30 -1.59 0.90 -3.06
N ILE A 31 -0.46 1.60 -2.92
CA ILE A 31 0.25 1.67 -1.64
C ILE A 31 -0.47 2.58 -0.62
N SER A 32 -1.19 3.62 -1.07
CA SER A 32 -2.07 4.41 -0.20
C SER A 32 -3.15 3.55 0.46
N ALA A 33 -3.70 2.58 -0.28
CA ALA A 33 -4.69 1.66 0.28
C ALA A 33 -4.10 0.82 1.43
N VAL A 34 -2.88 0.33 1.28
CA VAL A 34 -2.14 -0.39 2.35
C VAL A 34 -1.91 0.54 3.54
N GLU A 35 -1.47 1.78 3.28
CA GLU A 35 -1.21 2.78 4.32
C GLU A 35 -2.47 3.07 5.16
N CYS A 36 -3.63 3.22 4.51
CA CYS A 36 -4.92 3.37 5.21
C CYS A 36 -5.19 2.22 6.19
N VAL A 37 -4.94 0.97 5.78
CA VAL A 37 -5.18 -0.19 6.64
C VAL A 37 -4.15 -0.29 7.75
N ALA A 38 -2.87 -0.08 7.45
CA ALA A 38 -1.80 -0.13 8.43
C ALA A 38 -1.99 0.92 9.54
N LYS A 39 -2.30 2.17 9.18
CA LYS A 39 -2.62 3.27 10.11
C LYS A 39 -3.80 2.95 11.03
N LYS A 40 -4.78 2.24 10.49
CA LYS A 40 -5.97 1.84 11.24
C LYS A 40 -5.65 0.75 12.26
N ILE A 41 -4.79 -0.20 11.90
CA ILE A 41 -4.32 -1.25 12.83
C ILE A 41 -3.36 -0.66 13.88
N SER A 42 -2.54 0.34 13.50
CA SER A 42 -1.64 1.03 14.43
C SER A 42 -2.35 2.02 15.36
N ASP A 43 -3.62 2.32 15.09
CA ASP A 43 -4.43 3.34 15.76
C ASP A 43 -3.77 4.73 15.76
N ASN A 44 -3.14 5.08 14.63
CA ASN A 44 -2.52 6.39 14.47
C ASN A 44 -2.56 6.85 13.00
N LYS A 45 -3.44 7.81 12.74
CA LYS A 45 -3.68 8.39 11.41
C LYS A 45 -2.48 9.15 10.81
N ASN A 46 -1.54 9.59 11.65
CA ASN A 46 -0.39 10.41 11.24
C ASN A 46 0.86 9.58 10.92
N ASP A 47 0.82 8.27 11.09
CA ASP A 47 1.98 7.42 10.80
C ASP A 47 2.35 7.42 9.32
N SER A 48 3.62 7.22 8.97
CA SER A 48 3.94 6.68 7.65
C SER A 48 3.58 5.19 7.61
N LEU A 49 3.50 4.57 6.42
CA LEU A 49 3.33 3.11 6.35
C LEU A 49 4.44 2.38 7.13
N GLY A 50 5.69 2.83 7.01
CA GLY A 50 6.82 2.28 7.79
C GLY A 50 6.60 2.37 9.31
N GLY A 51 6.18 3.53 9.81
CA GLY A 51 5.90 3.73 11.23
C GLY A 51 4.72 2.90 11.74
N ALA A 52 3.67 2.75 10.92
CA ALA A 52 2.54 1.90 11.24
C ALA A 52 2.97 0.42 11.34
N LEU A 53 3.79 -0.06 10.40
CA LEU A 53 4.33 -1.43 10.40
C LEU A 53 5.17 -1.71 11.66
N ASP A 54 5.99 -0.75 12.10
CA ASP A 54 6.76 -0.88 13.34
C ASP A 54 5.89 -1.08 14.58
N LYS A 55 4.77 -0.37 14.66
CA LYS A 55 3.85 -0.45 15.79
C LYS A 55 3.02 -1.73 15.80
N ILE A 56 2.68 -2.26 14.63
CA ILE A 56 1.80 -3.43 14.54
C ILE A 56 2.57 -4.75 14.56
N LYS A 57 3.85 -4.81 14.19
CA LYS A 57 4.60 -6.07 14.03
C LYS A 57 4.58 -6.97 15.27
N GLY A 58 4.71 -6.36 16.46
CA GLY A 58 4.64 -7.08 17.74
C GLY A 58 3.24 -7.62 18.06
N LYS A 59 2.20 -6.80 17.83
CA LYS A 59 0.79 -7.17 18.06
C LYS A 59 0.32 -8.26 17.10
N THR A 60 0.74 -8.17 15.85
CA THR A 60 0.27 -9.02 14.75
C THR A 60 1.12 -10.26 14.54
N LYS A 61 2.25 -10.42 15.24
CA LYS A 61 3.24 -11.50 15.04
C LYS A 61 3.71 -11.61 13.58
N ILE A 62 3.94 -10.49 12.91
CA ILE A 62 4.51 -10.49 11.56
C ILE A 62 6.01 -10.78 11.69
N HIS A 63 6.53 -11.69 10.85
CA HIS A 63 7.93 -12.02 10.88
C HIS A 63 8.79 -10.79 10.51
N PRO A 64 9.86 -10.46 11.27
CA PRO A 64 10.64 -9.25 11.02
C PRO A 64 11.20 -9.13 9.59
N ALA A 65 11.61 -10.24 8.97
CA ALA A 65 12.11 -10.20 7.60
C ALA A 65 11.02 -9.83 6.58
N LEU A 66 9.79 -10.29 6.79
CA LEU A 66 8.66 -9.95 5.92
C LEU A 66 8.26 -8.48 6.10
N GLU A 67 8.26 -7.99 7.35
CA GLU A 67 8.01 -6.59 7.66
C GLU A 67 9.03 -5.65 7.01
N ARG A 68 10.32 -6.01 7.03
CA ARG A 68 11.35 -5.28 6.28
C ARG A 68 11.08 -5.28 4.77
N GLY A 69 10.65 -6.39 4.20
CA GLY A 69 10.25 -6.46 2.79
C GLY A 69 9.11 -5.49 2.46
N PHE A 70 8.08 -5.43 3.30
CA PHE A 70 6.99 -4.47 3.12
C PHE A 70 7.45 -3.01 3.18
N LYS A 71 8.39 -2.70 4.07
CA LYS A 71 9.01 -1.38 4.13
C LYS A 71 9.82 -1.05 2.88
N GLN A 72 10.51 -2.02 2.28
CA GLN A 72 11.22 -1.81 1.02
C GLN A 72 10.27 -1.53 -0.15
N ILE A 73 9.14 -2.23 -0.22
CA ILE A 73 8.08 -1.92 -1.21
C ILE A 73 7.55 -0.50 -1.01
N TYR A 74 7.30 -0.10 0.25
CA TYR A 74 6.91 1.28 0.55
C TYR A 74 7.97 2.30 0.16
N GLY A 75 9.23 2.00 0.45
CA GLY A 75 10.40 2.79 0.05
C GLY A 75 10.44 3.03 -1.44
N TYR A 76 10.37 1.97 -2.26
CA TYR A 76 10.29 2.05 -3.73
C TYR A 76 9.23 3.06 -4.21
N THR A 77 8.05 3.06 -3.59
CA THR A 77 6.99 3.99 -3.98
C THR A 77 7.16 5.41 -3.43
N SER A 78 7.88 5.61 -2.32
CA SER A 78 7.92 6.86 -1.56
C SER A 78 9.24 7.62 -1.64
N ASP A 79 10.28 7.02 -2.23
CA ASP A 79 11.59 7.64 -2.40
C ASP A 79 11.54 8.85 -3.36
N SER A 80 12.53 9.75 -3.28
CA SER A 80 12.64 10.96 -4.12
C SER A 80 12.80 10.64 -5.61
N ASP A 81 13.49 9.52 -5.91
CA ASP A 81 13.59 8.94 -7.26
C ASP A 81 12.48 7.90 -7.53
N GLY A 82 11.60 7.69 -6.56
CA GLY A 82 10.50 6.75 -6.61
C GLY A 82 9.26 7.31 -7.30
N ILE A 83 8.26 6.44 -7.45
CA ILE A 83 7.02 6.71 -8.18
C ILE A 83 6.26 7.94 -7.66
N ARG A 84 6.37 8.31 -6.37
CA ARG A 84 5.61 9.42 -5.78
C ARG A 84 6.18 10.81 -6.06
N HIS A 85 7.49 10.95 -6.28
CA HIS A 85 8.20 12.24 -6.30
C HIS A 85 8.82 12.61 -7.65
N ALA A 86 9.00 11.67 -8.58
CA ALA A 86 9.41 12.01 -9.95
C ALA A 86 8.37 12.93 -10.60
N LEU A 87 8.76 14.19 -10.87
CA LEU A 87 7.95 15.22 -11.54
C LEU A 87 8.31 15.39 -13.03
N GLU A 88 9.54 15.05 -13.44
CA GLU A 88 10.10 15.50 -14.74
C GLU A 88 10.96 14.48 -15.50
N ALA A 89 10.94 13.19 -15.14
CA ALA A 89 11.56 12.15 -15.97
C ALA A 89 10.52 11.10 -16.31
N GLU A 90 10.60 10.55 -17.53
CA GLU A 90 9.86 9.36 -17.96
C GLU A 90 9.66 8.43 -16.77
N THR A 91 8.42 8.28 -16.33
CA THR A 91 8.14 7.34 -15.25
C THR A 91 8.50 5.95 -15.75
N ASN A 92 9.58 5.38 -15.22
CA ASN A 92 9.98 3.98 -15.38
C ASN A 92 8.99 3.07 -14.64
N CYS A 93 7.72 3.10 -15.04
CA CYS A 93 6.76 2.11 -14.63
C CYS A 93 5.78 1.83 -15.76
N ASP A 94 5.68 0.55 -16.09
CA ASP A 94 4.81 0.06 -17.13
C ASP A 94 3.60 -0.65 -16.53
N PHE A 95 2.80 -1.27 -17.39
CA PHE A 95 1.60 -1.99 -17.00
C PHE A 95 1.91 -3.09 -15.98
N GLU A 96 3.00 -3.83 -16.15
CA GLU A 96 3.42 -4.92 -15.26
C GLU A 96 3.75 -4.42 -13.85
N ASP A 97 4.36 -3.25 -13.71
CA ASP A 97 4.68 -2.65 -12.40
C ASP A 97 3.40 -2.23 -11.68
N ALA A 98 2.50 -1.54 -12.39
CA ALA A 98 1.21 -1.15 -11.85
C ALA A 98 0.36 -2.36 -11.46
N LYS A 99 0.34 -3.39 -12.32
CA LYS A 99 -0.40 -4.63 -12.06
C LYS A 99 0.19 -5.38 -10.87
N PHE A 100 1.52 -5.51 -10.81
CA PHE A 100 2.21 -6.12 -9.69
C PHE A 100 1.86 -5.41 -8.38
N MET A 101 1.92 -4.07 -8.38
CA MET A 101 1.61 -3.28 -7.19
C MET A 101 0.15 -3.37 -6.77
N LEU A 102 -0.82 -3.30 -7.70
CA LEU A 102 -2.24 -3.45 -7.39
C LEU A 102 -2.56 -4.82 -6.79
N VAL A 103 -2.07 -5.90 -7.41
CA VAL A 103 -2.30 -7.26 -6.92
C VAL A 103 -1.60 -7.49 -5.57
N SER A 104 -0.33 -7.08 -5.46
CA SER A 104 0.45 -7.24 -4.24
C SER A 104 -0.12 -6.43 -3.08
N CYS A 105 -0.56 -5.18 -3.31
CA CYS A 105 -1.18 -4.35 -2.28
C CYS A 105 -2.55 -4.91 -1.86
N SER A 106 -3.32 -5.47 -2.80
CA SER A 106 -4.57 -6.17 -2.48
C SER A 106 -4.33 -7.39 -1.58
N ALA A 107 -3.33 -8.21 -1.91
CA ALA A 107 -2.91 -9.35 -1.09
C ALA A 107 -2.39 -8.89 0.28
N PHE A 108 -1.61 -7.80 0.31
CA PHE A 108 -1.03 -7.24 1.52
C PHE A 108 -2.10 -6.70 2.47
N ILE A 109 -3.11 -5.99 1.97
CA ILE A 109 -4.27 -5.56 2.75
C ILE A 109 -4.99 -6.76 3.38
N ASN A 110 -5.30 -7.78 2.58
CA ASN A 110 -5.96 -8.99 3.08
C ASN A 110 -5.13 -9.71 4.15
N TYR A 111 -3.80 -9.74 3.99
CA TYR A 111 -2.87 -10.26 4.97
C TYR A 111 -2.92 -9.46 6.28
N LEU A 112 -2.81 -8.13 6.22
CA LEU A 112 -2.84 -7.26 7.40
C LEU A 112 -4.17 -7.37 8.15
N VAL A 113 -5.31 -7.36 7.44
CA VAL A 113 -6.64 -7.55 8.03
C VAL A 113 -6.72 -8.91 8.74
N SER A 114 -6.26 -9.98 8.10
CA SER A 114 -6.25 -11.32 8.71
C SER A 114 -5.38 -11.37 9.97
N LYS A 115 -4.23 -10.70 9.96
CA LYS A 115 -3.32 -10.63 11.12
C LYS A 115 -3.90 -9.77 12.24
N ALA A 116 -4.57 -8.67 11.92
CA ALA A 116 -5.28 -7.82 12.87
C ALA A 116 -6.42 -8.58 13.55
N ASN A 117 -7.25 -9.28 12.79
CA ASN A 117 -8.34 -10.10 13.32
C ASN A 117 -7.82 -11.18 14.28
N LYS A 118 -6.74 -11.90 13.92
CA LYS A 118 -6.09 -12.89 14.80
C LYS A 118 -5.47 -12.28 16.07
N ALA A 119 -5.17 -10.99 16.05
CA ALA A 119 -4.70 -10.22 17.18
C ALA A 119 -5.84 -9.52 17.96
N ASN A 120 -7.10 -9.82 17.63
CA ASN A 120 -8.30 -9.19 18.20
C ASN A 120 -8.38 -7.66 18.01
N ILE A 121 -7.78 -7.14 16.93
CA ILE A 121 -7.90 -5.75 16.52
C ILE A 121 -9.09 -5.65 15.55
N ILE A 122 -10.17 -5.00 15.99
CA ILE A 122 -11.40 -4.85 15.20
C ILE A 122 -11.24 -3.65 14.25
N LEU A 123 -11.34 -3.91 12.96
CA LEU A 123 -11.37 -2.87 11.93
C LEU A 123 -12.83 -2.62 11.54
N ASP A 124 -13.36 -1.41 11.74
CA ASP A 124 -14.67 -1.03 11.22
C ASP A 124 -14.67 -1.11 9.68
N LYS A 125 -15.78 -1.64 9.16
CA LYS A 125 -16.01 -1.92 7.74
C LYS A 125 -15.95 -0.67 6.87
#